data_AF-A0A916JBK1-F1
#
_entry.id   AF-A0A916JBK1-F1
#
_cell.length_a   1.000
_cell.length_b   1.000
_cell.length_c   1.000
_cell.angle_alpha   90.00
_cell.angle_beta   90.00
_cell.angle_gamma   90.00
#
_symmetry.space_group_name_H-M   'P 1'
#
loop_
_entity.id
_entity.type
_entity.pdbx_description
1 polymer ?
#
loop_
_entity_poly.entity_id
_entity_poly.type
_entity_poly.pdbx_seq_one_letter_code
_entity_poly.pdbx_strand_id
1 'polypeptide(L)'
;MDHKFFQFRLEEFYYMGFTVIEDVLTNDVIINLRNEVERIYLRQEKEFTSDRLKLINEQYVCRALLSESEAYLKLASNEFIISFVKAILGDYFILHLQNGIINMPGEYHHQSNWH
;
A
#
# COMPACT_ATOMS: atom_id res chain seq x y z
N MET A 1 -14.72 -17.82 -0.24
CA MET A 1 -14.69 -17.33 1.15
C MET A 1 -16.10 -17.40 1.73
N ASP A 2 -16.25 -17.65 3.02
CA ASP A 2 -17.57 -17.71 3.68
C ASP A 2 -18.24 -16.32 3.67
N HIS A 3 -19.49 -16.27 3.22
CA HIS A 3 -20.30 -15.04 3.24
C HIS A 3 -20.40 -14.44 4.66
N LYS A 4 -20.44 -15.29 5.70
CA LYS A 4 -20.48 -14.80 7.09
C LYS A 4 -19.20 -14.07 7.48
N PHE A 5 -18.04 -14.59 7.07
CA PHE A 5 -16.75 -13.93 7.33
C PHE A 5 -16.71 -12.55 6.68
N PHE A 6 -17.13 -12.45 5.42
CA PHE A 6 -17.14 -11.18 4.70
C PHE A 6 -18.00 -10.13 5.41
N GLN A 7 -19.23 -10.48 5.80
CA GLN A 7 -20.14 -9.58 6.51
C GLN A 7 -19.60 -9.17 7.88
N PHE A 8 -19.00 -10.11 8.62
CA PHE A 8 -18.39 -9.81 9.92
C PHE A 8 -17.25 -8.78 9.80
N ARG A 9 -16.39 -8.91 8.78
CA ARG A 9 -15.30 -7.95 8.54
C ARG A 9 -15.82 -6.56 8.14
N LEU A 10 -16.92 -6.50 7.40
CA LEU A 10 -17.58 -5.22 7.10
C LEU A 10 -18.17 -4.59 8.35
N GLU A 11 -18.85 -5.35 9.20
CA GLU A 11 -19.40 -4.86 10.47
C GLU A 11 -18.28 -4.33 11.39
N GLU A 12 -17.18 -5.08 11.51
CA GLU A 12 -15.99 -4.66 12.25
C GLU A 12 -15.44 -3.33 11.72
N PHE A 13 -15.34 -3.17 10.39
CA PHE A 13 -14.92 -1.90 9.78
C PHE A 13 -15.85 -0.74 10.15
N TYR A 14 -17.18 -0.92 10.07
CA TYR A 14 -18.13 0.15 10.40
C TYR A 14 -18.13 0.51 11.90
N TYR A 15 -17.82 -0.45 12.77
CA TYR A 15 -17.77 -0.22 14.22
C TYR A 15 -16.42 0.35 14.68
N MET A 16 -15.31 -0.13 14.11
CA MET A 16 -13.95 0.20 14.56
C MET A 16 -13.20 1.20 13.69
N GLY A 17 -13.70 1.47 12.48
CA GLY A 17 -13.00 2.27 11.47
C GLY A 17 -11.89 1.51 10.74
N PHE A 18 -11.65 0.24 11.08
CA PHE A 18 -10.70 -0.64 10.39
C PHE A 18 -11.10 -2.10 10.56
N THR A 19 -10.57 -2.97 9.69
CA THR A 19 -10.67 -4.43 9.81
C THR A 19 -9.39 -5.07 9.28
N VAL A 20 -9.09 -6.30 9.73
CA VAL A 20 -7.93 -7.07 9.25
C VAL A 20 -8.42 -8.32 8.54
N ILE A 21 -7.96 -8.50 7.31
CA ILE A 21 -8.20 -9.70 6.52
C ILE A 21 -6.86 -10.40 6.33
N GLU A 22 -6.76 -11.58 6.89
CA GLU A 22 -5.55 -12.41 6.86
C GLU A 22 -5.48 -13.22 5.56
N ASP A 23 -4.27 -13.66 5.21
CA ASP A 23 -4.01 -14.59 4.09
C ASP A 23 -4.53 -14.14 2.71
N VAL A 24 -4.58 -12.83 2.46
CA VAL A 24 -5.03 -12.26 1.17
C VAL A 24 -3.99 -12.42 0.06
N LEU A 25 -2.70 -12.35 0.40
CA LEU A 25 -1.59 -12.40 -0.54
C LEU A 25 -0.71 -13.61 -0.25
N THR A 26 -0.23 -14.27 -1.30
CA THR A 26 0.72 -15.36 -1.17
C THR A 26 2.12 -14.84 -0.83
N ASN A 27 2.96 -15.70 -0.24
CA ASN A 27 4.35 -15.35 0.06
C ASN A 27 5.13 -14.89 -1.17
N ASP A 28 4.92 -15.53 -2.33
CA ASP A 28 5.60 -15.15 -3.58
C ASP A 28 5.20 -13.74 -4.02
N VAL A 29 3.91 -13.39 -3.91
CA VAL A 29 3.44 -12.03 -4.21
C VAL A 29 4.03 -11.02 -3.25
N ILE A 30 4.10 -11.34 -1.95
CA ILE A 30 4.70 -10.47 -0.93
C ILE A 30 6.19 -10.24 -1.20
N ILE A 31 6.96 -11.29 -1.53
CA ILE A 31 8.37 -11.19 -1.86
C ILE A 31 8.57 -10.34 -3.12
N ASN A 32 7.74 -10.54 -4.15
CA ASN A 32 7.81 -9.75 -5.37
C ASN A 32 7.52 -8.27 -5.12
N LEU A 33 6.44 -7.94 -4.40
CA LEU A 33 6.10 -6.55 -4.04
C LEU A 33 7.23 -5.87 -3.26
N ARG A 34 7.85 -6.58 -2.31
CA ARG A 34 9.00 -6.07 -1.55
C ARG A 34 10.17 -5.71 -2.46
N ASN A 35 10.55 -6.62 -3.36
CA ASN A 35 11.65 -6.40 -4.29
C ASN A 35 11.35 -5.22 -5.25
N GLU A 36 10.10 -5.07 -5.66
CA GLU A 36 9.66 -3.96 -6.51
C GLU A 36 9.76 -2.61 -5.81
N VAL A 37 9.41 -2.50 -4.52
CA VAL A 37 9.60 -1.28 -3.73
C VAL A 37 11.06 -0.88 -3.69
N GLU A 38 11.94 -1.83 -3.37
CA GLU A 38 13.38 -1.57 -3.28
C GLU A 38 13.94 -1.14 -4.65
N ARG A 39 13.57 -1.84 -5.73
CA ARG A 39 13.97 -1.48 -7.10
C ARG A 39 13.53 -0.06 -7.47
N ILE A 40 12.28 0.29 -7.16
CA ILE A 40 11.72 1.62 -7.46
C ILE A 40 12.47 2.69 -6.68
N TYR A 41 12.69 2.46 -5.38
CA TYR A 41 13.41 3.41 -4.52
C TYR A 41 14.84 3.63 -5.01
N LEU A 42 15.59 2.56 -5.30
CA LEU A 42 16.97 2.66 -5.79
C LEU A 42 17.04 3.44 -7.11
N ARG A 43 16.03 3.31 -7.97
CA ARG A 43 15.94 4.12 -9.19
C ARG A 43 15.70 5.59 -8.88
N GLN A 44 14.74 5.90 -7.99
CA GLN A 44 14.46 7.28 -7.56
C GLN A 44 15.68 7.91 -6.89
N GLU A 45 16.38 7.18 -6.03
CA GLU A 45 17.60 7.66 -5.38
C GLU A 45 18.72 7.91 -6.40
N LYS A 46 18.85 7.05 -7.42
CA LYS A 46 19.81 7.28 -8.51
C LYS A 46 19.48 8.53 -9.34
N GLU A 47 18.19 8.78 -9.58
CA GLU A 47 17.73 9.90 -10.40
C GLU A 47 17.79 11.24 -9.65
N PHE A 48 17.31 11.25 -8.41
CA PHE A 48 17.14 12.47 -7.63
C PHE A 48 18.22 12.69 -6.58
N THR A 49 19.03 11.68 -6.26
CA THR A 49 20.00 11.67 -5.14
C THR A 49 19.35 11.69 -3.77
N SER A 50 19.95 10.97 -2.81
CA SER A 50 19.46 10.86 -1.43
C SER A 50 19.31 12.23 -0.76
N ASP A 51 20.29 13.13 -0.96
CA ASP A 51 20.30 14.46 -0.35
C ASP A 51 19.09 15.31 -0.78
N ARG A 52 18.73 15.28 -2.08
CA ARG A 52 17.57 16.04 -2.55
C ARG A 52 16.26 15.45 -2.07
N LEU A 53 16.14 14.11 -2.02
CA LEU A 53 14.97 13.45 -1.48
C LEU A 53 14.77 13.80 0.00
N LYS A 54 15.86 13.88 0.77
CA LYS A 54 15.84 14.30 2.17
C LYS A 54 15.36 15.74 2.33
N LEU A 55 15.80 16.67 1.47
CA LEU A 55 15.38 18.08 1.52
C LEU A 55 13.87 18.30 1.38
N ILE A 56 13.17 17.37 0.73
CA ILE A 56 11.72 17.44 0.50
C ILE A 56 10.93 16.41 1.33
N ASN A 57 11.56 15.75 2.30
CA ASN A 57 10.96 14.70 3.13
C ASN A 57 10.42 13.50 2.33
N GLU A 58 11.07 13.16 1.21
CA GLU A 58 10.75 12.00 0.37
C GLU A 58 11.80 10.90 0.49
N GLN A 59 12.76 11.03 1.40
CA GLN A 59 13.70 9.95 1.71
C GLN A 59 12.90 8.73 2.19
N TYR A 60 13.20 7.56 1.64
CA TYR A 60 12.51 6.30 1.93
C TYR A 60 11.03 6.23 1.50
N VAL A 61 10.57 7.15 0.65
CA VAL A 61 9.22 7.12 0.06
C VAL A 61 9.28 6.75 -1.42
N CYS A 62 8.60 5.66 -1.77
CA CYS A 62 8.41 5.24 -3.16
C CYS A 62 7.16 5.90 -3.74
N ARG A 63 7.33 6.66 -4.82
CA ARG A 63 6.23 7.33 -5.53
C ARG A 63 5.85 6.57 -6.79
N ALA A 64 4.61 6.77 -7.23
CA ALA A 64 4.12 6.29 -8.51
C ALA A 64 4.24 4.77 -8.73
N LEU A 65 4.06 3.98 -7.66
CA LEU A 65 4.21 2.51 -7.69
C LEU A 65 3.50 1.84 -8.87
N LEU A 66 2.31 2.32 -9.24
CA LEU A 66 1.50 1.79 -10.34
C LEU A 66 2.08 2.03 -11.73
N SER A 67 2.77 3.16 -11.96
CA SER A 67 3.43 3.39 -13.25
C SER A 67 4.73 2.59 -13.36
N GLU A 68 5.29 2.22 -12.23
CA GLU A 68 6.62 1.60 -12.14
C GLU A 68 6.60 0.09 -12.03
N SER A 69 5.48 -0.50 -11.61
CA SER A 69 5.38 -1.93 -11.33
C SER A 69 4.00 -2.49 -11.66
N GLU A 70 3.99 -3.47 -12.57
CA GLU A 70 2.80 -4.27 -12.86
C GLU A 70 2.31 -5.05 -11.63
N ALA A 71 3.22 -5.41 -10.71
CA ALA A 71 2.84 -6.11 -9.48
C ALA A 71 1.93 -5.24 -8.59
N TYR A 72 2.24 -3.94 -8.49
CA TYR A 72 1.40 -2.99 -7.78
C TYR A 72 0.07 -2.72 -8.49
N LEU A 73 0.06 -2.72 -9.82
CA LEU A 73 -1.18 -2.64 -10.59
C LEU A 73 -2.08 -3.84 -10.33
N LYS A 74 -1.53 -5.06 -10.34
CA LYS A 74 -2.25 -6.29 -10.00
C LYS A 74 -2.78 -6.28 -8.57
N LEU A 75 -2.02 -5.72 -7.62
CA LEU A 75 -2.46 -5.54 -6.24
C LEU A 75 -3.65 -4.58 -6.15
N ALA A 76 -3.55 -3.41 -6.79
CA ALA A 76 -4.62 -2.40 -6.80
C ALA A 76 -5.88 -2.90 -7.53
N SER A 77 -5.73 -3.82 -8.49
CA SER A 77 -6.82 -4.44 -9.24
C SER A 77 -7.28 -5.78 -8.65
N ASN A 78 -6.85 -6.15 -7.45
CA ASN A 78 -7.22 -7.43 -6.84
C ASN A 78 -8.74 -7.46 -6.57
N GLU A 79 -9.44 -8.40 -7.20
CA GLU A 79 -10.92 -8.48 -7.14
C GLU A 79 -11.46 -8.62 -5.72
N PHE A 80 -10.73 -9.35 -4.87
CA PHE A 80 -11.12 -9.54 -3.49
C PHE A 80 -11.03 -8.23 -2.69
N ILE A 81 -9.92 -7.49 -2.82
CA ILE A 81 -9.77 -6.17 -2.21
C ILE A 81 -10.83 -5.20 -2.76
N ILE A 82 -11.04 -5.18 -4.08
CA ILE A 82 -12.05 -4.35 -4.74
C ILE A 82 -13.45 -4.66 -4.21
N SER A 83 -13.78 -5.92 -3.93
CA SER A 83 -15.10 -6.29 -3.41
C SER A 83 -15.38 -5.67 -2.03
N PHE A 84 -14.37 -5.59 -1.16
CA PHE A 84 -14.47 -4.91 0.13
C PHE A 84 -14.58 -3.39 -0.06
N VAL A 85 -13.73 -2.81 -0.90
CA VAL A 85 -13.77 -1.37 -1.19
C VAL A 85 -15.15 -0.96 -1.72
N LYS A 86 -15.74 -1.74 -2.63
CA LYS A 86 -17.10 -1.51 -3.14
C LYS A 86 -18.17 -1.62 -2.08
N ALA A 87 -18.06 -2.58 -1.17
CA ALA A 87 -19.01 -2.73 -0.08
C ALA A 87 -18.95 -1.57 0.93
N ILE A 88 -17.81 -0.86 1.01
CA ILE A 88 -17.60 0.27 1.91
C ILE A 88 -17.94 1.61 1.23
N LEU A 89 -17.43 1.84 0.02
CA LEU A 89 -17.51 3.13 -0.68
C LEU A 89 -18.58 3.17 -1.77
N GLY A 90 -19.18 2.03 -2.12
CA GLY A 90 -20.08 1.88 -3.27
C GLY A 90 -19.35 1.62 -4.58
N ASP A 91 -20.10 1.65 -5.68
CA ASP A 91 -19.58 1.29 -7.01
C ASP A 91 -18.65 2.33 -7.64
N TYR A 92 -18.66 3.56 -7.14
CA TYR A 92 -17.93 4.69 -7.70
C TYR A 92 -16.84 5.15 -6.73
N PHE A 93 -15.60 4.76 -7.01
CA PHE A 93 -14.43 5.20 -6.27
C PHE A 93 -13.25 5.37 -7.22
N ILE A 94 -12.26 6.14 -6.78
CA ILE A 94 -10.98 6.28 -7.48
C ILE A 94 -9.85 5.96 -6.51
N LEU A 95 -8.81 5.32 -7.03
CA LEU A 95 -7.55 5.23 -6.30
C LEU A 95 -6.85 6.59 -6.40
N HIS A 96 -6.76 7.30 -5.28
CA HIS A 96 -6.21 8.65 -5.24
C HIS A 96 -4.70 8.70 -5.00
N LEU A 97 -4.16 7.78 -4.18
CA LEU A 97 -2.77 7.81 -3.77
C LEU A 97 -2.20 6.39 -3.62
N GLN A 98 -0.95 6.23 -4.05
CA GLN A 98 -0.19 4.97 -4.00
C GLN A 98 1.27 5.28 -3.68
N ASN A 99 1.66 5.12 -2.42
CA ASN A 99 3.03 5.31 -1.98
C ASN A 99 3.53 4.04 -1.28
N GLY A 100 4.80 3.75 -1.45
CA GLY A 100 5.51 2.75 -0.64
C GLY A 100 6.32 3.48 0.42
N ILE A 101 6.29 2.99 1.66
CA ILE A 101 7.07 3.57 2.77
C ILE A 101 8.10 2.53 3.19
N ILE A 102 9.37 2.91 3.18
CA ILE A 102 10.47 2.05 3.64
C ILE A 102 10.84 2.49 5.05
N ASN A 103 10.47 1.67 6.03
CA ASN A 103 10.77 1.95 7.43
C ASN A 103 12.20 1.50 7.79
N MET A 104 13.15 2.43 7.71
CA MET A 104 14.54 2.17 8.11
C MET A 104 14.72 2.19 9.64
N PRO A 105 15.50 1.25 10.23
CA PRO A 105 15.82 1.28 11.65
C PRO A 105 16.56 2.55 12.07
N GLY A 106 16.13 3.19 13.16
CA GLY A 106 16.80 4.37 13.70
C GLY A 106 16.46 5.69 13.01
N GLU A 107 15.72 5.66 11.90
CA GLU A 107 15.25 6.85 11.20
C GLU A 107 13.87 7.28 11.70
N TYR A 108 13.67 8.58 11.89
CA TYR A 108 12.37 9.13 12.27
C TYR A 108 11.48 9.28 11.02
N HIS A 109 10.31 8.63 11.04
CA HIS A 109 9.35 8.70 9.94
C HIS A 109 8.26 9.71 10.27
N HIS A 110 8.17 10.81 9.51
CA HIS A 110 7.16 11.86 9.74
C HIS A 110 5.71 11.34 9.69
N GLN A 111 5.46 10.25 8.97
CA GLN A 111 4.15 9.60 8.86
C GLN A 111 3.76 8.76 10.10
N SER A 112 4.68 8.61 11.06
CA SER A 112 4.39 7.94 12.35
C SER A 112 3.71 8.85 13.37
N ASN A 113 3.53 10.14 13.04
CA ASN A 113 2.77 11.06 13.86
C ASN A 113 1.29 10.67 13.88
N TRP A 114 0.64 10.84 15.02
CA TRP A 114 -0.79 10.55 15.17
C TRP A 114 -1.59 11.48 14.26
N HIS A 115 -2.37 10.89 13.35
CA HIS A 115 -3.22 11.59 12.38
C HIS A 115 -4.50 10.78 12.12
#